data_AF-A0A2S0LUC7-F1
#
_entry.id   AF-A0A2S0LUC7-F1
#
_cell.length_a   1.000
_cell.length_b   1.000
_cell.length_c   1.000
_cell.angle_alpha   90.00
_cell.angle_beta   90.00
_cell.angle_gamma   90.00
#
_symmetry.space_group_name_H-M   'P 1'
#
loop_
_entity.id
_entity.type
_entity.pdbx_description
1 polymer ?
#
loop_
_entity_poly.entity_id
_entity_poly.type
_entity_poly.pdbx_seq_one_letter_code
_entity_poly.pdbx_strand_id
1 'polypeptide(L)'
;MAIDPRGRDLKRYLADDPGGPVVMLNLLRFADGGREDYAKYAAALNETFLPRYGAEVLYAGDGSTALVAETGQDWDAVLLVRYPSRAAFSEMVADPEYQTVTALRTRALQEAVLQATTPWA
;
A
#
# COMPACT_ATOMS: atom_id res chain seq x y z
N MET A 1 -6.83 1.16 -14.29
CA MET A 1 -6.48 2.28 -13.38
C MET A 1 -5.18 1.95 -12.66
N ALA A 2 -4.57 2.90 -11.97
CA ALA A 2 -3.36 2.65 -11.19
C ALA A 2 -3.75 1.88 -9.91
N ILE A 3 -3.38 0.61 -9.82
CA ILE A 3 -3.63 -0.24 -8.65
C ILE A 3 -2.30 -0.75 -8.15
N ASP A 4 -1.55 -1.48 -8.98
CA ASP A 4 -0.26 -2.06 -8.63
C ASP A 4 0.92 -1.27 -9.27
N PRO A 5 2.06 -1.15 -8.56
CA PRO A 5 3.25 -0.52 -9.13
C PRO A 5 3.80 -1.38 -10.26
N ARG A 6 4.31 -0.74 -11.33
CA ARG A 6 4.95 -1.46 -12.44
C ARG A 6 6.43 -1.62 -12.16
N GLY A 7 7.08 -2.58 -12.81
CA GLY A 7 8.53 -2.80 -12.63
C GLY A 7 9.40 -1.56 -12.87
N ARG A 8 9.00 -0.65 -13.77
CA ARG A 8 9.70 0.64 -13.97
C ARG A 8 9.57 1.59 -12.78
N ASP A 9 8.41 1.59 -12.13
CA ASP A 9 8.11 2.48 -11.02
C ASP A 9 8.90 2.05 -9.77
N LEU A 10 8.99 0.73 -9.54
CA LEU A 10 9.84 0.15 -8.49
C LEU A 10 11.33 0.43 -8.73
N LYS A 11 11.82 0.31 -9.98
CA LYS A 11 13.20 0.65 -10.31
C LYS A 11 13.54 2.10 -10.00
N ARG A 12 12.68 3.05 -10.39
CA ARG A 12 12.85 4.47 -10.05
C ARG A 12 12.81 4.68 -8.54
N TYR A 13 11.84 4.08 -7.86
CA TYR A 13 11.69 4.18 -6.42
C TYR A 13 12.93 3.72 -5.63
N LEU A 14 13.59 2.65 -6.08
CA LEU A 14 14.86 2.20 -5.50
C LEU A 14 16.06 3.07 -5.89
N ALA A 15 16.09 3.63 -7.09
CA ALA A 15 17.15 4.54 -7.52
C ALA A 15 17.12 5.87 -6.76
N ASP A 16 15.92 6.37 -6.44
CA ASP A 16 15.70 7.62 -5.71
C ASP A 16 15.74 7.42 -4.18
N ASP A 17 16.41 6.37 -3.67
CA ASP A 17 16.42 6.03 -2.25
C ASP A 17 17.34 6.95 -1.43
N PRO A 18 16.80 7.80 -0.54
CA PRO A 18 17.61 8.61 0.37
C PRO A 18 18.18 7.79 1.54
N GLY A 19 17.81 6.52 1.68
CA GLY A 19 18.14 5.64 2.79
C GLY A 19 17.20 5.77 3.99
N GLY A 20 17.28 4.80 4.89
CA GLY A 20 16.51 4.76 6.14
C GLY A 20 15.07 4.24 5.99
N PRO A 21 14.29 4.28 7.08
CA PRO A 21 12.90 3.82 7.09
C PRO A 21 12.01 4.67 6.19
N VAL A 22 10.95 4.05 5.67
CA VAL A 22 9.98 4.70 4.80
C VAL A 22 8.57 4.38 5.26
N VAL A 23 7.70 5.39 5.28
CA VAL A 23 6.26 5.20 5.51
C VAL A 23 5.55 5.27 4.16
N MET A 24 4.88 4.18 3.81
CA MET A 24 4.03 4.05 2.63
C MET A 24 2.62 4.53 2.93
N LEU A 25 2.23 5.62 2.28
CA LEU A 25 0.85 6.06 2.19
C LEU A 25 0.11 5.21 1.17
N ASN A 26 -1.02 4.64 1.59
CA ASN A 26 -1.98 3.98 0.75
C ASN A 26 -3.31 4.73 0.85
N LEU A 27 -3.82 5.22 -0.29
CA LEU A 27 -5.19 5.72 -0.41
C LEU A 27 -5.93 4.77 -1.33
N LEU A 28 -7.11 4.30 -0.91
CA LEU A 28 -7.79 3.18 -1.54
C LEU A 28 -9.20 3.55 -1.95
N ARG A 29 -9.57 3.17 -3.17
CA ARG A 29 -10.94 3.15 -3.66
C ARG A 29 -11.31 1.71 -3.97
N PHE A 30 -12.31 1.17 -3.30
CA PHE A 30 -12.77 -0.20 -3.51
C PHE A 30 -13.57 -0.30 -4.82
N ALA A 31 -13.43 -1.45 -5.49
CA ALA A 31 -14.41 -1.85 -6.49
C ALA A 31 -15.71 -2.31 -5.79
N ASP A 32 -16.80 -2.43 -6.55
CA ASP A 32 -18.07 -2.96 -6.02
C ASP A 32 -17.86 -4.34 -5.36
N GLY A 33 -18.19 -4.44 -4.06
CA GLY A 33 -17.97 -5.65 -3.26
C GLY A 33 -16.51 -5.96 -2.91
N GLY A 34 -15.56 -5.12 -3.32
CA GLY A 34 -14.12 -5.37 -3.17
C GLY A 34 -13.60 -5.35 -1.74
N ARG A 35 -14.36 -4.80 -0.78
CA ARG A 35 -13.97 -4.68 0.63
C ARG A 35 -13.64 -6.03 1.28
N GLU A 36 -14.38 -7.08 0.96
CA GLU A 36 -14.14 -8.42 1.53
C GLU A 36 -12.82 -9.03 1.03
N ASP A 37 -12.53 -8.90 -0.26
CA ASP A 37 -11.27 -9.38 -0.83
C ASP A 37 -10.08 -8.54 -0.33
N TYR A 38 -10.28 -7.23 -0.11
CA TYR A 38 -9.26 -6.41 0.53
C TYR A 38 -9.00 -6.85 1.98
N ALA A 39 -10.04 -7.21 2.74
CA ALA A 39 -9.88 -7.69 4.11
C ALA A 39 -9.07 -8.99 4.16
N LYS A 40 -9.30 -9.93 3.24
CA LYS A 40 -8.48 -11.16 3.11
C LYS A 40 -7.03 -10.84 2.78
N TYR A 41 -6.81 -9.90 1.85
CA TYR A 41 -5.47 -9.41 1.53
C TYR A 41 -4.77 -8.78 2.74
N ALA A 42 -5.47 -7.91 3.48
CA ALA A 42 -4.94 -7.22 4.66
C ALA A 42 -4.61 -8.21 5.79
N ALA A 43 -5.42 -9.25 6.00
CA ALA A 43 -5.14 -10.31 6.96
C ALA A 43 -3.84 -11.05 6.61
N ALA A 44 -3.69 -11.51 5.36
CA ALA A 44 -2.46 -12.17 4.91
C ALA A 44 -1.23 -11.26 5.01
N LEU A 45 -1.38 -9.98 4.64
CA LEU A 45 -0.35 -8.95 4.77
C LEU A 45 0.12 -8.83 6.22
N ASN A 46 -0.80 -8.63 7.16
CA ASN A 46 -0.50 -8.42 8.57
C ASN A 46 0.08 -9.66 9.27
N GLU A 47 -0.46 -10.84 9.00
CA GLU A 47 -0.09 -12.08 9.70
C GLU A 47 1.24 -12.66 9.19
N THR A 48 1.52 -12.53 7.90
CA THR A 48 2.63 -13.24 7.26
C THR A 48 3.73 -12.30 6.78
N PHE A 49 3.38 -11.29 5.97
CA PHE A 49 4.38 -10.56 5.19
C PHE A 49 4.98 -9.40 5.96
N LEU A 50 4.19 -8.57 6.65
CA LEU A 50 4.75 -7.44 7.39
C LEU A 50 5.78 -7.86 8.44
N PRO A 51 5.52 -8.87 9.30
CA PRO A 51 6.51 -9.32 10.28
C PRO A 51 7.78 -9.88 9.62
N ARG A 52 7.65 -10.61 8.50
CA ARG A 52 8.75 -11.21 7.75
C ARG A 52 9.73 -10.16 7.20
N TYR A 53 9.23 -9.00 6.79
CA TYR A 53 10.03 -7.90 6.22
C TYR A 53 10.28 -6.74 7.20
N GLY A 54 9.99 -6.94 8.48
CA GLY A 54 10.19 -5.92 9.53
C GLY A 54 9.30 -4.68 9.35
N ALA A 55 8.19 -4.82 8.65
CA ALA A 55 7.25 -3.75 8.39
C ALA A 55 6.12 -3.71 9.44
N GLU A 56 5.47 -2.56 9.58
CA GLU A 56 4.48 -2.31 10.62
C GLU A 56 3.37 -1.39 10.09
N VAL A 57 2.11 -1.73 10.37
CA VAL A 57 0.99 -0.82 10.13
C VAL A 57 0.98 0.24 11.23
N LEU A 58 1.24 1.49 10.86
CA LEU A 58 1.16 2.63 11.78
C LEU A 58 -0.28 3.13 11.94
N TYR A 59 -1.07 3.05 10.87
CA TYR A 59 -2.47 3.46 10.87
C TYR A 59 -3.23 2.75 9.76
N ALA A 60 -4.49 2.40 10.03
CA ALA A 60 -5.46 1.96 9.04
C ALA A 60 -6.83 2.48 9.45
N GLY A 61 -7.58 3.02 8.50
CA GLY A 61 -8.90 3.58 8.78
C GLY A 61 -9.76 3.71 7.53
N ASP A 62 -11.07 3.68 7.75
CA ASP A 62 -12.05 3.97 6.72
C ASP A 62 -12.17 5.47 6.50
N GLY A 63 -12.30 5.86 5.24
CA GLY A 63 -12.63 7.22 4.86
C GLY A 63 -13.98 7.61 5.44
N SER A 64 -14.06 8.86 5.91
CA SER A 64 -15.29 9.46 6.41
C SER A 64 -15.54 10.76 5.64
N THR A 65 -16.30 11.69 6.23
CA THR A 65 -16.62 12.98 5.63
C THR A 65 -15.36 13.73 5.20
N ALA A 66 -15.19 13.87 3.88
CA ALA A 66 -14.11 14.67 3.30
C ALA A 66 -14.40 16.17 3.52
N LEU A 67 -13.55 16.83 4.31
CA LEU A 67 -13.73 18.25 4.64
C LEU A 67 -13.16 19.19 3.57
N VAL A 68 -12.11 18.75 2.88
CA VAL A 68 -11.43 19.48 1.81
C VAL A 68 -10.97 18.48 0.76
N ALA A 69 -11.71 18.37 -0.34
CA ALA A 69 -11.42 17.47 -1.46
C ALA A 69 -12.15 17.97 -2.71
N GLU A 70 -11.50 17.85 -3.88
CA GLU A 70 -12.24 17.96 -5.14
C GLU A 70 -13.08 16.69 -5.38
N THR A 71 -14.02 16.77 -6.32
CA THR A 71 -14.82 15.60 -6.70
C THR A 71 -13.92 14.43 -7.12
N GLY A 72 -14.06 13.29 -6.44
CA GLY A 72 -13.27 12.08 -6.69
C GLY A 72 -11.98 11.97 -5.88
N GLN A 73 -11.69 12.91 -4.97
CA GLN A 73 -10.55 12.85 -4.04
C GLN A 73 -10.94 12.35 -2.63
N ASP A 74 -12.19 11.96 -2.42
CA ASP A 74 -12.66 11.22 -1.26
C ASP A 74 -12.32 9.72 -1.43
N TRP A 75 -11.52 9.20 -0.51
CA TRP A 75 -11.03 7.81 -0.53
C TRP A 75 -11.80 6.95 0.45
N ASP A 76 -12.01 5.67 0.12
CA ASP A 76 -12.76 4.74 0.96
C ASP A 76 -11.96 4.27 2.18
N ALA A 77 -10.64 4.22 2.07
CA ALA A 77 -9.75 3.85 3.16
C ALA A 77 -8.33 4.42 3.00
N VAL A 78 -7.63 4.54 4.13
CA VAL A 78 -6.22 4.94 4.21
C VAL A 78 -5.43 3.94 5.04
N LEU A 79 -4.22 3.61 4.59
CA LEU A 79 -3.25 2.84 5.37
C LEU A 79 -1.88 3.52 5.34
N LEU A 80 -1.21 3.52 6.49
CA LEU A 80 0.18 3.93 6.65
C LEU A 80 0.99 2.72 7.10
N VAL A 81 1.94 2.29 6.29
CA VAL A 81 2.80 1.13 6.58
C VAL A 81 4.25 1.56 6.60
N ARG A 82 4.93 1.34 7.72
CA ARG A 82 6.37 1.59 7.87
C ARG A 82 7.14 0.37 7.41
N TYR A 83 8.16 0.59 6.59
CA TYR A 83 9.17 -0.41 6.23
C TYR A 83 10.54 0.06 6.74
N PRO A 84 11.46 -0.85 7.08
CA PRO A 84 12.79 -0.48 7.55
C PRO A 84 13.67 0.14 6.45
N SER A 85 13.36 -0.14 5.18
CA SER A 85 14.00 0.47 4.02
C SER A 85 13.13 0.34 2.76
N ARG A 86 13.46 1.09 1.70
CA ARG A 86 12.84 0.92 0.39
C ARG A 86 13.11 -0.48 -0.20
N ALA A 87 14.28 -1.04 0.07
CA ALA A 87 14.65 -2.39 -0.33
C ALA A 87 13.72 -3.43 0.31
N ALA A 88 13.43 -3.34 1.61
CA ALA A 88 12.53 -4.28 2.29
C ALA A 88 11.12 -4.29 1.67
N PHE A 89 10.58 -3.12 1.31
CA PHE A 89 9.33 -3.05 0.55
C PHE A 89 9.44 -3.73 -0.82
N SER A 90 10.51 -3.47 -1.58
CA SER A 90 10.69 -4.07 -2.89
C SER A 90 10.89 -5.58 -2.84
N GLU A 91 11.58 -6.09 -1.82
CA GLU A 91 11.76 -7.52 -1.58
C GLU A 91 10.42 -8.20 -1.26
N MET A 92 9.59 -7.57 -0.42
CA MET A 92 8.23 -8.05 -0.14
C MET A 92 7.38 -8.12 -1.41
N VAL A 93 7.39 -7.08 -2.25
CA VAL A 93 6.63 -7.07 -3.52
C VAL A 93 7.14 -8.12 -4.52
N ALA A 94 8.42 -8.46 -4.46
CA ALA A 94 9.03 -9.49 -5.30
C ALA A 94 8.84 -10.92 -4.77
N ASP A 95 8.40 -11.10 -3.51
CA ASP A 95 8.16 -12.42 -2.90
C ASP A 95 7.09 -13.19 -3.70
N PRO A 96 7.41 -14.39 -4.23
CA PRO A 96 6.43 -15.22 -4.93
C PRO A 96 5.19 -15.55 -4.08
N GLU A 97 5.33 -15.74 -2.77
CA GLU A 97 4.19 -15.95 -1.87
C GLU A 97 3.31 -14.70 -1.80
N TYR A 98 3.92 -13.51 -1.74
CA TYR A 98 3.19 -12.25 -1.74
C TYR A 98 2.44 -12.01 -3.05
N GLN A 99 3.02 -12.42 -4.17
CA GLN A 99 2.36 -12.33 -5.48
C GLN A 99 1.06 -13.15 -5.54
N THR A 100 0.96 -14.26 -4.79
CA THR A 100 -0.28 -15.07 -4.74
C THR A 100 -1.45 -14.32 -4.09
N VAL A 101 -1.18 -13.48 -3.08
CA VAL A 101 -2.21 -12.69 -2.39
C VAL A 101 -2.45 -11.33 -3.04
N THR A 102 -1.50 -10.82 -3.84
CA THR A 102 -1.63 -9.55 -4.56
C THR A 102 -2.85 -9.53 -5.48
N ALA A 103 -3.22 -10.67 -6.07
CA ALA A 103 -4.43 -10.78 -6.89
C ALA A 103 -5.72 -10.43 -6.14
N LEU A 104 -5.78 -10.60 -4.81
CA LEU A 104 -6.92 -10.14 -3.99
C LEU A 104 -6.98 -8.61 -3.97
N ARG A 105 -5.84 -7.94 -3.73
CA ARG A 105 -5.73 -6.48 -3.79
C ARG A 105 -6.12 -5.92 -5.15
N THR A 106 -5.62 -6.52 -6.24
CA THR A 106 -5.92 -6.07 -7.60
C THR A 106 -7.42 -6.14 -7.92
N ARG A 107 -8.12 -7.18 -7.45
CA ARG A 107 -9.58 -7.33 -7.66
C ARG A 107 -10.40 -6.44 -6.74
N ALA A 108 -9.90 -6.20 -5.53
CA ALA A 108 -10.61 -5.43 -4.51
C ALA A 108 -10.67 -3.92 -4.79
N LEU A 109 -9.74 -3.40 -5.58
CA LEU A 109 -9.55 -1.96 -5.76
C LEU A 109 -9.93 -1.52 -7.17
N GLN A 110 -10.66 -0.42 -7.24
CA GLN A 110 -10.88 0.31 -8.47
C GLN A 110 -9.71 1.26 -8.76
N GLU A 111 -9.15 1.86 -7.71
CA GLU A 111 -8.08 2.85 -7.78
C GLU A 111 -7.27 2.86 -6.49
N ALA A 112 -5.96 3.12 -6.59
CA ALA A 112 -5.12 3.31 -5.43
C ALA A 112 -4.00 4.33 -5.67
N VAL A 113 -3.67 5.07 -4.61
CA VAL A 113 -2.39 5.76 -4.48
C VAL A 113 -1.49 4.92 -3.57
N LEU A 114 -0.28 4.64 -4.04
CA LEU A 114 0.78 4.06 -3.23
C LEU A 114 1.99 5.00 -3.32
N GLN A 115 2.28 5.68 -2.22
CA GLN A 115 3.27 6.76 -2.21
C GLN A 115 4.19 6.66 -1.01
N ALA A 116 5.50 6.64 -1.29
CA ALA A 116 6.51 6.81 -0.27
C ALA A 116 6.48 8.22 0.31
N THR A 117 6.55 8.33 1.63
CA THR A 117 6.65 9.62 2.32
C THR A 117 8.04 9.82 2.89
N THR A 118 8.40 11.09 3.10
CA THR A 118 9.61 11.49 3.82
C THR A 118 9.15 12.36 4.99
N PRO A 119 9.63 12.09 6.22
CA PRO A 119 9.24 12.88 7.38
C PRO A 119 9.68 14.35 7.19
N TRP A 120 8.89 15.27 7.74
CA TRP A 120 9.32 16.66 7.86
C TRP A 120 10.50 16.77 8.82
N ALA A 121 11.43 17.69 8.53
CA ALA A 121 12.54 18.03 9.39
C ALA A 121 12.09 18.89 10.59
#